data_AF-C7RQD3-F1
#
_entry.id   AF-C7RQD3-F1
#
_cell.length_a   1.000
_cell.length_b   1.000
_cell.length_c   1.000
_cell.angle_alpha   90.00
_cell.angle_beta   90.00
_cell.angle_gamma   90.00
#
_symmetry.space_group_name_H-M   'P 1'
#
loop_
_entity.id
_entity.type
_entity.pdbx_description
1 polymer ?
#
loop_
_entity_poly.entity_id
_entity_poly.type
_entity_poly.pdbx_seq_one_letter_code
_entity_poly.pdbx_strand_id
1 'polypeptide(L)'
;MRTPARPPARAYFPAIVCAEHDSPIDALLALSVPRDEAMDLVAASWQSGEAICLVAILDGGRPVVVLRTPEGRWAACNAFFSDLSSTPEAAGRRLNKLLKRRRRGYVAWMPAAETRPEEVPGFAMA
;
A
#
# COMPACT_ATOMS: atom_id res chain seq x y z
N MET A 1 -33.06 -14.92 -8.08
CA MET A 1 -31.64 -15.30 -8.14
C MET A 1 -30.81 -14.08 -7.79
N ARG A 2 -30.21 -14.02 -6.59
CA ARG A 2 -29.22 -13.00 -6.26
C ARG A 2 -27.87 -13.56 -6.69
N THR A 3 -27.28 -13.04 -7.74
CA THR A 3 -25.84 -13.22 -7.99
C THR A 3 -25.15 -12.30 -6.99
N PRO A 4 -24.42 -12.78 -5.97
CA PRO A 4 -23.50 -11.89 -5.30
C PRO A 4 -22.35 -11.66 -6.29
N ALA A 5 -22.34 -10.53 -6.99
CA ALA A 5 -21.10 -10.00 -7.54
C ALA A 5 -20.18 -9.76 -6.34
N ARG A 6 -19.26 -10.68 -6.09
CA ARG A 6 -18.47 -10.71 -4.86
C ARG A 6 -17.01 -10.50 -5.25
N PRO A 7 -16.45 -9.28 -5.12
CA PRO A 7 -15.03 -9.10 -5.38
C PRO A 7 -14.23 -9.73 -4.23
N PRO A 8 -12.92 -10.00 -4.41
CA PRO A 8 -12.03 -8.97 -3.89
C PRO A 8 -10.82 -8.67 -4.79
N ALA A 9 -10.50 -7.42 -5.09
CA ALA A 9 -10.54 -6.19 -4.27
C ALA A 9 -9.35 -5.97 -3.33
N ARG A 10 -8.37 -6.88 -3.20
CA ARG A 10 -7.17 -6.65 -2.36
C ARG A 10 -5.94 -7.39 -2.88
N ALA A 11 -4.84 -6.65 -3.11
CA ALA A 11 -3.52 -7.19 -3.40
C ALA A 11 -2.62 -7.07 -2.17
N TYR A 12 -2.03 -8.17 -1.74
CA TYR A 12 -1.18 -8.26 -0.55
C TYR A 12 0.29 -8.19 -0.92
N PHE A 13 1.08 -7.48 -0.14
CA PHE A 13 2.53 -7.32 -0.36
C PHE A 13 3.31 -7.31 0.96
N PRO A 14 4.58 -7.75 0.95
CA PRO A 14 5.43 -7.62 2.11
C PRO A 14 5.94 -6.19 2.26
N ALA A 15 5.90 -5.68 3.50
CA ALA A 15 6.39 -4.37 3.89
C ALA A 15 7.43 -4.54 5.02
N ILE A 16 8.66 -4.10 4.81
CA ILE A 16 9.74 -4.23 5.81
C ILE A 16 9.88 -2.93 6.57
N VAL A 17 9.72 -2.99 7.90
CA VAL A 17 9.81 -1.83 8.79
C VAL A 17 11.24 -1.31 8.81
N CYS A 18 11.38 -0.02 8.55
CA CYS A 18 12.63 0.73 8.64
C CYS A 18 12.68 1.52 9.96
N ALA A 19 11.58 2.16 10.33
CA ALA A 19 11.43 2.95 11.53
C ALA A 19 9.96 3.02 11.98
N GLU A 20 9.73 3.43 13.22
CA GLU A 20 8.41 3.74 13.77
C GLU A 20 8.39 5.20 14.25
N HIS A 21 7.28 5.89 14.00
CA HIS A 21 7.09 7.30 14.33
C HIS A 21 5.71 7.53 14.95
N ASP A 22 5.55 8.60 15.71
CA ASP A 22 4.26 8.96 16.31
C ASP A 22 3.36 9.74 15.32
N SER A 23 3.91 10.23 14.20
CA SER A 23 3.22 10.99 13.15
C SER A 23 3.36 10.32 11.77
N PRO A 24 2.29 10.29 10.95
CA PRO A 24 2.37 9.75 9.59
C PRO A 24 3.26 10.59 8.69
N ILE A 25 3.33 11.91 8.91
CA ILE A 25 4.19 12.82 8.15
C ILE A 25 5.66 12.49 8.43
N ASP A 26 6.03 12.31 9.70
CA ASP A 26 7.41 11.97 10.06
C ASP A 26 7.84 10.62 9.50
N ALA A 27 6.92 9.64 9.47
CA ALA A 27 7.16 8.35 8.84
C ALA A 27 7.39 8.46 7.33
N LEU A 28 6.64 9.31 6.62
CA LEU A 28 6.82 9.56 5.18
C LEU A 28 8.15 10.27 4.91
N LEU A 29 8.48 11.29 5.69
CA LEU A 29 9.76 12.01 5.59
C LEU A 29 10.95 11.08 5.87
N ALA A 30 10.84 10.17 6.84
CA ALA A 30 11.86 9.15 7.11
C ALA A 30 12.08 8.20 5.94
N LEU A 31 11.09 8.02 5.07
CA LEU A 31 11.19 7.26 3.82
C LEU A 31 11.72 8.08 2.65
N SER A 32 12.10 9.34 2.88
CA SER A 32 12.54 10.30 1.85
C SER A 32 11.43 10.72 0.88
N VAL A 33 10.16 10.65 1.29
CA VAL A 33 9.06 11.27 0.54
C VAL A 33 9.19 12.80 0.69
N PRO A 34 9.11 13.58 -0.41
CA PRO A 34 9.09 15.03 -0.34
C PRO A 34 7.99 15.54 0.59
N ARG A 35 8.27 16.64 1.31
CA ARG A 35 7.34 17.17 2.32
C ARG A 35 5.97 17.49 1.75
N ASP A 36 5.92 18.15 0.60
CA ASP A 36 4.65 18.57 -0.02
C ASP A 36 3.83 17.34 -0.43
N GLU A 37 4.47 16.35 -1.06
CA GLU A 37 3.82 15.07 -1.39
C GLU A 37 3.34 14.33 -0.14
N ALA A 38 4.12 14.31 0.94
CA ALA A 38 3.72 13.70 2.19
C ALA A 38 2.48 14.36 2.81
N MET A 39 2.41 15.69 2.76
CA MET A 39 1.26 16.46 3.23
C MET A 39 0.02 16.18 2.38
N ASP A 40 0.16 16.20 1.05
CA ASP A 40 -0.93 15.91 0.11
C ASP A 40 -1.47 14.50 0.32
N LEU A 41 -0.58 13.54 0.53
CA LEU A 41 -0.93 12.13 0.73
C LEU A 41 -1.67 11.91 2.04
N VAL A 42 -1.24 12.57 3.12
CA VAL A 42 -1.95 12.55 4.41
C VAL A 42 -3.32 13.24 4.29
N ALA A 43 -3.40 14.39 3.60
CA ALA A 43 -4.65 15.10 3.39
C ALA A 43 -5.65 14.28 2.56
N ALA A 44 -5.20 13.61 1.49
CA ALA A 44 -6.03 12.71 0.68
C ALA A 44 -6.57 11.54 1.53
N SER A 45 -5.76 11.05 2.47
CA SER A 45 -6.14 9.93 3.34
C SER A 45 -7.30 10.24 4.28
N TRP A 46 -7.48 11.51 4.67
CA TRP A 46 -8.57 11.93 5.57
C TRP A 46 -9.94 11.73 4.96
N GLN A 47 -10.06 11.80 3.62
CA GLN A 47 -11.31 11.54 2.91
C GLN A 47 -11.76 10.08 3.08
N SER A 48 -10.84 9.17 3.39
CA SER A 48 -11.12 7.75 3.61
C SER A 48 -11.47 7.41 5.07
N GLY A 49 -11.29 8.32 6.03
CA GLY A 49 -11.65 8.18 7.45
C GLY A 49 -10.89 7.12 8.28
N GLU A 50 -10.38 6.07 7.62
CA GLU A 50 -9.74 4.89 8.22
C GLU A 50 -8.43 4.51 7.51
N ALA A 51 -7.78 5.43 6.80
CA ALA A 51 -6.57 5.12 6.06
C ALA A 51 -5.41 4.70 7.00
N ILE A 52 -5.29 3.40 7.25
CA ILE A 52 -4.22 2.76 8.02
C ILE A 52 -2.97 2.47 7.18
N CYS A 53 -3.00 2.81 5.89
CA CYS A 53 -1.98 2.48 4.91
C CYS A 53 -1.84 3.63 3.90
N LEU A 54 -0.65 4.20 3.81
CA LEU A 54 -0.28 5.30 2.93
C LEU A 54 0.84 4.84 2.02
N VAL A 55 0.63 4.87 0.70
CA VAL A 55 1.57 4.34 -0.29
C VAL A 55 2.10 5.47 -1.16
N ALA A 56 3.43 5.59 -1.27
CA ALA A 56 4.11 6.52 -2.17
C ALA A 56 5.13 5.78 -3.04
N ILE A 57 5.42 6.32 -4.22
CA ILE A 57 6.47 5.81 -5.12
C ILE A 57 7.56 6.87 -5.20
N LEU A 58 8.74 6.56 -4.66
CA LEU A 58 9.86 7.49 -4.71
C LEU A 58 10.46 7.56 -6.11
N ASP A 59 11.17 8.65 -6.37
CA ASP A 59 12.02 8.80 -7.55
C ASP A 59 12.94 7.58 -7.71
N GLY A 60 12.86 6.92 -8.87
CA GLY A 60 13.49 5.61 -9.11
C GLY A 60 12.55 4.41 -8.98
N GLY A 61 11.25 4.64 -8.77
CA GLY A 61 10.22 3.60 -8.82
C GLY A 61 10.15 2.72 -7.57
N ARG A 62 10.78 3.12 -6.47
CA ARG A 62 10.79 2.36 -5.21
C ARG A 62 9.49 2.59 -4.44
N PRO A 63 8.63 1.58 -4.26
CA PRO A 63 7.42 1.74 -3.46
C PRO A 63 7.76 1.77 -1.97
N VAL A 64 7.20 2.74 -1.27
CA VAL A 64 7.27 2.85 0.18
C VAL A 64 5.87 2.95 0.76
N VAL A 65 5.70 2.46 1.98
CA VAL A 65 4.41 2.43 2.65
C VAL A 65 4.55 2.85 4.10
N VAL A 66 3.58 3.62 4.59
CA VAL A 66 3.42 3.98 5.99
C VAL A 66 2.17 3.28 6.52
N LEU A 67 2.34 2.47 7.56
CA LEU A 67 1.29 1.64 8.14
C LEU A 67 1.00 2.05 9.58
N ARG A 68 -0.27 2.16 9.95
CA ARG A 68 -0.64 2.34 11.36
C ARG A 68 -0.53 1.00 12.09
N THR A 69 0.32 0.92 13.10
CA THR A 69 0.52 -0.28 13.92
C THR A 69 -0.61 -0.44 14.94
N PRO A 70 -0.82 -1.65 15.48
CA PRO A 70 -1.80 -1.89 16.54
C PRO A 70 -1.57 -1.04 17.80
N GLU A 71 -0.32 -0.65 18.06
CA GLU A 71 0.08 0.21 19.17
C GLU A 71 -0.23 1.70 18.91
N GLY A 72 -0.79 2.03 17.73
CA GLY A 72 -1.18 3.37 17.34
C GLY A 72 -0.06 4.21 16.70
N ARG A 73 1.15 3.65 16.57
CA ARG A 73 2.29 4.29 15.89
C ARG A 73 2.23 4.10 14.38
N TRP A 74 3.10 4.80 13.67
CA TRP A 74 3.24 4.73 12.22
C TRP A 74 4.57 4.07 11.84
N ALA A 75 4.47 2.89 11.23
CA ALA A 75 5.62 2.16 10.72
C ALA A 75 5.96 2.62 9.30
N ALA A 76 7.14 3.23 9.15
CA ALA A 76 7.77 3.54 7.88
C ALA A 76 8.37 2.27 7.28
N CYS A 77 7.87 1.84 6.11
CA CYS A 77 8.25 0.57 5.51
C CYS A 77 8.66 0.70 4.04
N ASN A 78 9.66 -0.11 3.65
CA ASN A 78 9.89 -0.40 2.23
C ASN A 78 8.89 -1.46 1.78
N ALA A 79 8.14 -1.18 0.71
CA ALA A 79 7.20 -2.11 0.11
C ALA A 79 7.87 -2.86 -1.06
N PHE A 80 7.37 -4.06 -1.35
CA PHE A 80 7.85 -4.86 -2.49
C PHE A 80 6.68 -5.30 -3.37
N PHE A 81 6.36 -4.48 -4.37
CA PHE A 81 5.24 -4.73 -5.29
C PHE A 81 5.56 -5.72 -6.41
N SER A 82 6.84 -6.05 -6.64
CA SER A 82 7.23 -7.19 -7.47
C SER A 82 6.63 -8.52 -7.00
N ASP A 83 6.23 -8.57 -5.73
CA ASP A 83 5.79 -9.76 -5.02
C ASP A 83 4.35 -9.65 -4.53
N LEU A 84 3.47 -9.03 -5.32
CA LEU A 84 2.03 -8.99 -5.03
C LEU A 84 1.44 -10.41 -4.99
N SER A 85 0.55 -10.64 -4.03
CA SER A 85 -0.12 -11.91 -3.79
C SER A 85 -1.62 -11.68 -3.62
N SER A 86 -2.42 -12.64 -4.08
CA SER A 86 -3.87 -12.63 -3.87
C SER A 86 -4.28 -13.06 -2.47
N THR A 87 -3.35 -13.62 -1.67
CA THR A 87 -3.62 -14.07 -0.30
C THR A 87 -2.59 -13.53 0.70
N PRO A 88 -3.00 -13.24 1.95
CA PRO A 88 -2.09 -12.79 3.00
C PRO A 88 -1.06 -13.87 3.39
N GLU A 89 -1.40 -15.16 3.32
CA GLU A 89 -0.48 -16.26 3.66
C GLU A 89 0.68 -16.33 2.66
N ALA A 90 0.40 -16.13 1.36
CA ALA A 90 1.43 -16.11 0.34
C ALA A 90 2.38 -14.93 0.53
N ALA A 91 1.84 -13.74 0.79
CA ALA A 91 2.63 -12.56 1.12
C ALA A 91 3.45 -12.76 2.41
N GLY A 92 2.89 -13.41 3.44
CA GLY A 92 3.58 -13.73 4.69
C GLY A 92 4.75 -14.71 4.50
N ARG A 93 4.58 -15.74 3.66
CA ARG A 93 5.69 -16.65 3.27
C ARG A 93 6.82 -15.89 2.57
N ARG A 94 6.48 -14.92 1.70
CA ARG A 94 7.48 -14.08 1.02
C ARG A 94 8.17 -13.13 1.99
N LEU A 95 7.40 -12.50 2.89
CA LEU A 95 7.94 -11.67 3.96
C LEU A 95 8.98 -12.45 4.78
N ASN A 96 8.66 -13.67 5.21
CA ASN A 96 9.60 -14.51 5.97
C ASN A 96 10.91 -14.81 5.22
N LYS A 97 10.89 -14.90 3.88
CA LYS A 97 12.11 -15.05 3.08
C LYS A 97 12.94 -13.77 3.02
N LEU A 98 12.28 -12.61 3.05
CA LEU A 98 12.91 -11.28 2.99
C LEU A 98 13.43 -10.82 4.34
N LEU A 99 12.82 -11.26 5.45
CA LEU A 99 13.24 -10.95 6.81
C LEU A 99 14.56 -11.65 7.16
N LYS A 100 15.67 -11.10 6.68
CA LYS A 100 17.03 -11.48 7.09
C LYS A 100 17.48 -10.54 8.24
N ARG A 101 18.07 -11.10 9.30
CA ARG A 101 18.72 -10.40 10.43
C ARG A 101 17.80 -9.53 11.33
N ARG A 102 16.89 -10.16 12.10
CA ARG A 102 16.04 -9.51 13.13
C ARG A 102 15.18 -8.32 12.68
N ARG A 103 14.96 -8.15 11.37
CA ARG A 103 14.06 -7.10 10.86
C ARG A 103 12.60 -7.43 11.17
N ARG A 104 11.79 -6.39 11.38
CA ARG A 104 10.34 -6.49 11.52
C ARG A 104 9.67 -6.17 10.18
N GLY A 105 8.49 -6.72 9.96
CA GLY A 105 7.73 -6.47 8.74
C GLY A 105 6.27 -6.82 8.90
N TYR A 106 5.46 -6.27 8.02
CA TYR A 106 4.02 -6.46 7.97
C TYR A 106 3.61 -6.98 6.60
N VAL A 107 2.51 -7.72 6.57
CA VAL A 107 1.80 -7.99 5.32
C VAL A 107 0.75 -6.90 5.17
N ALA A 108 0.97 -6.00 4.22
CA ALA A 108 0.03 -4.94 3.90
C ALA A 108 -0.85 -5.37 2.72
N TRP A 109 -1.95 -4.66 2.53
CA TRP A 109 -2.81 -4.84 1.37
C TRP A 109 -3.24 -3.49 0.82
N MET A 110 -3.48 -3.46 -0.49
CA MET A 110 -4.08 -2.33 -1.19
C MET A 110 -5.25 -2.84 -2.03
N PRO A 111 -6.27 -2.02 -2.31
CA PRO A 111 -7.27 -2.41 -3.28
C PRO A 111 -6.61 -2.74 -4.61
N ALA A 112 -6.85 -3.95 -5.13
CA ALA A 112 -6.43 -4.27 -6.49
C ALA A 112 -7.20 -3.33 -7.41
N ALA A 113 -6.50 -2.48 -8.17
CA ALA A 113 -7.13 -1.62 -9.14
C ALA A 113 -8.03 -2.49 -10.01
N GLU A 114 -9.33 -2.19 -9.99
CA GLU A 114 -10.26 -2.78 -10.93
C GLU A 114 -9.82 -2.23 -12.29
N THR A 115 -9.12 -3.04 -13.09
CA THR A 115 -9.01 -2.77 -14.52
C THR A 115 -10.42 -2.79 -15.06
N ARG A 116 -11.07 -1.62 -15.07
CA ARG A 116 -12.19 -1.38 -15.97
C ARG A 116 -11.62 -1.62 -17.36
N PRO A 117 -12.11 -2.62 -18.13
CA PRO A 117 -11.87 -2.55 -19.56
C PRO A 117 -12.45 -1.20 -20.00
N GLU A 118 -11.61 -0.33 -20.57
CA GLU A 118 -12.08 0.80 -21.35
C GLU A 118 -13.04 0.23 -22.40
N GLU A 119 -14.35 0.35 -22.16
CA GLU A 119 -15.28 0.50 -23.26
C GLU A 119 -14.91 1.83 -23.92
N VAL A 120 -14.02 1.76 -24.89
CA VAL A 120 -13.90 2.75 -25.95
C VAL A 120 -15.30 2.90 -26.56
N PRO A 121 -15.96 4.07 -26.43
CA PRO A 121 -17.19 4.30 -27.16
C PRO A 121 -16.84 4.29 -28.64
N GLY A 122 -17.41 3.34 -29.37
CA GLY A 122 -17.25 3.21 -30.80
C GLY A 122 -17.61 4.52 -31.48
N PHE A 123 -16.63 5.14 -32.12
CA PHE A 123 -16.88 6.12 -33.17
C PHE A 123 -17.33 5.34 -34.40
N ALA A 124 -18.63 5.10 -34.53
CA ALA A 124 -19.25 4.69 -35.78
C ALA A 124 -19.97 5.90 -36.35
N MET A 125 -19.34 6.58 -37.32
CA MET A 125 -20.06 7.42 -38.26
C MET A 125 -20.82 6.52 -39.24
N ALA A 126 -22.10 6.81 -39.44
CA ALA A 126 -22.82 6.57 -40.68
C ALA A 126 -23.72 7.79 -40.93
#